data_AF-M3EEP7-F1
#
_entry.id   AF-M3EEP7-F1
#
_cell.length_a   1.000
_cell.length_b   1.000
_cell.length_c   1.000
_cell.angle_alpha   90.00
_cell.angle_beta   90.00
_cell.angle_gamma   90.00
#
_symmetry.space_group_name_H-M   'P 1'
#
loop_
_entity.id
_entity.type
_entity.pdbx_description
1 polymer ?
#
loop_
_entity_poly.entity_id
_entity_poly.type
_entity_poly.pdbx_seq_one_letter_code
_entity_poly.pdbx_strand_id
1 'polypeptide(L)'
;MIGIVVQIVLGGRVSSHYAGLACPDFPTCWGQWIPDNPLEIVKIQIIHRFGAYMVALLLTITLGFAIWKNFPTTSKRLLQISMYLLVAQIILGILNVFFGLPKLVTALHTGFAILLLMSSYLSLISRAVILTSESERRPEK
;
A
#
# COMPACT_ATOMS: atom_id res chain seq x y z
N MET A 1 5.23 5.40 4.58
CA MET A 1 5.49 4.14 5.32
C MET A 1 4.42 3.91 6.38
N ILE A 2 4.18 4.86 7.28
CA ILE A 2 3.13 4.76 8.31
C ILE A 2 1.77 4.37 7.72
N GLY A 3 1.33 5.01 6.63
CA GLY A 3 0.07 4.66 5.96
C GLY A 3 -0.02 3.21 5.51
N ILE A 4 1.08 2.62 5.02
CA ILE A 4 1.11 1.19 4.61
C ILE A 4 0.94 0.29 5.84
N VAL A 5 1.67 0.57 6.92
CA VAL A 5 1.58 -0.19 8.17
C VAL A 5 0.16 -0.12 8.74
N VAL A 6 -0.43 1.08 8.79
CA VAL A 6 -1.82 1.27 9.23
C VAL A 6 -2.77 0.45 8.36
N GLN A 7 -2.60 0.42 7.04
CA GLN A 7 -3.45 -0.36 6.16
C GLN A 7 -3.28 -1.88 6.32
N ILE A 8 -2.06 -2.36 6.59
CA ILE A 8 -1.83 -3.77 6.91
C ILE A 8 -2.59 -4.14 8.19
N VAL A 9 -2.54 -3.29 9.22
CA VAL A 9 -3.28 -3.51 10.48
C VAL A 9 -4.79 -3.46 10.25
N LEU A 10 -5.29 -2.49 9.48
CA LEU A 10 -6.72 -2.39 9.15
C LEU A 10 -7.21 -3.59 8.34
N GLY A 11 -6.43 -4.08 7.37
CA GLY A 11 -6.72 -5.32 6.64
C GLY A 11 -6.71 -6.56 7.54
N GLY A 12 -5.79 -6.60 8.52
CA GLY A 12 -5.80 -7.61 9.58
C GLY A 12 -7.08 -7.55 10.41
N ARG A 13 -7.52 -6.36 10.81
CA ARG A 13 -8.78 -6.15 11.53
C ARG A 13 -10.00 -6.60 10.72
N VAL A 14 -10.07 -6.26 9.44
CA VAL A 14 -11.10 -6.76 8.51
C VAL A 14 -11.15 -8.29 8.54
N SER A 15 -9.99 -8.94 8.50
CA SER A 15 -9.87 -10.40 8.47
C SER A 15 -10.29 -11.05 9.80
N SER A 16 -9.84 -10.51 10.93
CA SER A 16 -10.18 -11.01 12.27
C SER A 16 -11.66 -10.85 12.64
N HIS A 17 -12.34 -9.87 12.06
CA HIS A 17 -13.79 -9.65 12.24
C HIS A 17 -14.64 -10.28 11.12
N TYR A 18 -14.06 -11.08 10.22
CA TYR A 18 -14.76 -11.68 9.07
C TYR A 18 -15.50 -10.65 8.18
N ALA A 19 -15.01 -9.41 8.15
CA ALA A 19 -15.63 -8.29 7.45
C ALA A 19 -15.22 -8.17 5.96
N GLY A 20 -14.39 -9.10 5.46
CA GLY A 20 -13.80 -9.00 4.12
C GLY A 20 -14.82 -9.03 2.97
N LEU A 21 -16.03 -9.58 3.21
CA LEU A 21 -17.16 -9.59 2.27
C LEU A 21 -18.32 -8.68 2.68
N ALA A 22 -18.11 -7.77 3.63
CA ALA A 22 -19.17 -6.84 4.06
C ALA A 22 -19.63 -5.88 2.95
N CYS A 23 -18.77 -5.64 1.96
CA CYS A 23 -19.05 -4.87 0.74
C CYS A 23 -18.80 -5.76 -0.49
N PRO A 24 -19.85 -6.18 -1.23
CA PRO A 24 -19.71 -7.13 -2.34
C PRO A 24 -19.29 -6.48 -3.67
N ASP A 25 -19.30 -5.16 -3.74
CA ASP A 25 -19.01 -4.35 -4.92
C ASP A 25 -17.71 -3.56 -4.75
N PHE A 26 -17.22 -2.97 -5.84
CA PHE A 26 -16.12 -2.02 -5.90
C PHE A 26 -16.38 -1.01 -7.02
N PRO A 27 -16.12 0.30 -6.83
CA PRO A 27 -15.42 0.96 -5.72
C PRO A 27 -16.30 1.34 -4.52
N THR A 28 -17.62 1.30 -4.67
CA THR A 28 -18.61 1.60 -3.62
C THR A 28 -18.86 0.39 -2.72
N CYS A 29 -19.68 0.57 -1.69
CA CYS A 29 -20.22 -0.49 -0.83
C CYS A 29 -21.75 -0.42 -0.92
N TRP A 30 -22.39 -1.45 -1.47
CA TRP A 30 -23.82 -1.48 -1.79
C TRP A 30 -24.26 -0.31 -2.69
N GLY A 31 -23.42 0.08 -3.66
CA GLY A 31 -23.69 1.20 -4.55
C GLY A 31 -23.57 2.59 -3.88
N GLN A 32 -23.22 2.64 -2.59
CA GLN A 32 -23.05 3.88 -1.82
C GLN A 32 -21.58 4.06 -1.41
N TRP A 33 -21.11 5.30 -1.37
CA TRP A 33 -19.76 5.59 -0.86
C TRP A 33 -19.72 5.49 0.67
N ILE A 34 -20.76 5.98 1.33
CA ILE A 34 -20.95 5.92 2.77
C ILE A 34 -22.42 5.55 2.97
N PRO A 35 -22.73 4.28 3.32
CA PRO A 35 -24.08 3.88 3.66
C PRO A 35 -24.58 4.55 4.93
N ASP A 36 -25.90 4.76 5.01
CA ASP A 36 -26.54 5.28 6.22
C ASP A 36 -26.59 4.19 7.31
N ASN A 37 -26.26 4.57 8.55
CA ASN A 37 -26.26 3.69 9.73
C ASN A 37 -25.66 2.28 9.49
N PRO A 38 -24.40 2.19 9.01
CA PRO A 38 -23.80 0.91 8.66
C PRO A 38 -23.57 0.05 9.91
N LEU A 39 -23.69 -1.27 9.74
CA LEU A 39 -23.24 -2.23 10.75
C LEU A 39 -21.73 -2.08 10.99
N GLU A 40 -21.26 -2.48 12.18
CA GLU A 40 -19.83 -2.36 12.55
C GLU A 40 -18.89 -3.08 11.56
N ILE A 41 -19.29 -4.24 11.03
CA ILE A 41 -18.50 -4.96 10.02
C ILE A 41 -18.34 -4.16 8.72
N VAL A 42 -19.38 -3.42 8.32
CA VAL A 42 -19.37 -2.56 7.14
C VAL A 42 -18.47 -1.34 7.41
N LYS A 43 -18.54 -0.75 8.60
CA LYS A 43 -17.67 0.38 9.00
C LYS A 43 -16.20 0.01 8.91
N ILE A 44 -15.80 -1.14 9.47
CA ILE A 44 -14.40 -1.59 9.45
C ILE A 44 -13.91 -1.74 7.99
N GLN A 45 -14.73 -2.35 7.14
CA GLN A 45 -14.39 -2.54 5.72
C GLN A 45 -14.32 -1.22 4.95
N ILE A 46 -15.23 -0.29 5.21
CA ILE A 46 -15.22 1.06 4.61
C ILE A 46 -13.97 1.85 5.01
N ILE A 47 -13.59 1.82 6.29
CA ILE A 47 -12.37 2.50 6.79
C ILE A 47 -11.12 1.94 6.11
N HIS A 48 -11.03 0.63 5.95
CA HIS A 48 -9.94 0.00 5.21
C HIS A 48 -9.91 0.45 3.74
N ARG A 49 -11.07 0.50 3.04
CA ARG A 49 -11.15 0.88 1.63
C ARG A 49 -10.80 2.34 1.36
N PHE A 50 -11.41 3.27 2.09
CA PHE A 50 -11.08 4.70 1.95
C PHE A 50 -9.63 4.98 2.32
N GLY A 51 -9.14 4.34 3.38
CA GLY A 51 -7.75 4.46 3.77
C GLY A 51 -6.80 3.88 2.71
N ALA A 52 -7.17 2.77 2.04
CA ALA A 52 -6.41 2.22 0.93
C ALA A 52 -6.37 3.18 -0.28
N TYR A 53 -7.49 3.83 -0.64
CA TYR A 53 -7.50 4.83 -1.72
C TYR A 53 -6.59 6.02 -1.41
N MET A 54 -6.69 6.56 -0.19
CA MET A 54 -5.83 7.66 0.26
C MET A 54 -4.35 7.27 0.24
N VAL A 55 -4.00 6.11 0.80
CA VAL A 55 -2.61 5.63 0.85
C VAL A 55 -2.08 5.35 -0.56
N ALA A 56 -2.87 4.74 -1.44
CA ALA A 56 -2.47 4.48 -2.82
C ALA A 56 -2.21 5.78 -3.59
N LEU A 57 -3.07 6.79 -3.44
CA LEU A 57 -2.89 8.11 -4.07
C LEU A 57 -1.61 8.79 -3.57
N LEU A 58 -1.44 8.91 -2.25
CA LEU A 58 -0.27 9.55 -1.66
C LEU A 58 1.03 8.82 -2.01
N LEU A 59 1.00 7.48 -2.03
CA LEU A 59 2.15 6.67 -2.38
C LEU A 59 2.51 6.84 -3.87
N THR A 60 1.52 6.85 -4.76
CA THR A 60 1.73 7.09 -6.20
C THR A 60 2.38 8.46 -6.44
N ILE A 61 1.87 9.52 -5.79
CA ILE A 61 2.42 10.88 -5.92
C ILE A 61 3.86 10.94 -5.40
N THR A 62 4.10 10.40 -4.20
CA THR A 62 5.43 10.48 -3.57
C THR A 62 6.48 9.63 -4.31
N LEU A 63 6.12 8.43 -4.76
CA LEU A 63 7.00 7.58 -5.57
C LEU A 63 7.27 8.23 -6.94
N GLY A 64 6.23 8.75 -7.61
CA GLY A 64 6.39 9.46 -8.89
C GLY A 64 7.30 10.67 -8.79
N PHE A 65 7.12 11.49 -7.76
CA PHE A 65 8.00 12.63 -7.48
C PHE A 65 9.44 12.20 -7.18
N ALA A 66 9.64 11.15 -6.39
CA ALA A 66 10.97 10.62 -6.06
C ALA A 66 11.69 10.05 -7.30
N ILE A 67 10.98 9.37 -8.19
CA ILE A 67 11.52 8.86 -9.45
C ILE A 67 11.91 10.00 -10.40
N TRP A 68 11.08 11.06 -10.47
CA TRP A 68 11.34 12.23 -11.30
C TRP A 68 12.56 13.02 -10.83
N LYS A 69 12.83 13.04 -9.52
CA LYS A 69 14.06 13.61 -8.97
C LYS A 69 15.27 12.73 -9.30
N ASN A 70 16.46 13.34 -9.26
CA ASN A 70 17.71 12.68 -9.64
C ASN A 70 18.26 11.74 -8.53
N PHE A 71 17.42 10.81 -8.08
CA PHE A 71 17.77 9.80 -7.07
C PHE A 71 18.82 8.81 -7.63
N PRO A 72 19.67 8.21 -6.77
CA PRO A 72 20.62 7.18 -7.18
C PRO A 72 19.95 6.00 -7.87
N THR A 73 20.63 5.37 -8.85
CA THR A 73 20.08 4.28 -9.68
C THR A 73 19.49 3.13 -8.87
N THR A 74 20.17 2.69 -7.80
CA THR A 74 19.67 1.63 -6.91
C THR A 74 18.37 2.02 -6.23
N SER A 75 18.28 3.25 -5.72
CA SER A 75 17.06 3.78 -5.09
C SER A 75 15.92 3.88 -6.12
N LYS A 76 16.20 4.37 -7.34
CA LYS A 76 15.21 4.44 -8.44
C LYS A 76 14.64 3.08 -8.82
N ARG A 77 15.49 2.04 -8.93
CA ARG A 77 15.03 0.66 -9.22
C ARG A 77 14.07 0.14 -8.15
N LEU A 78 14.40 0.36 -6.87
CA LEU A 78 13.54 -0.04 -5.76
C LEU A 78 12.20 0.73 -5.78
N LEU A 79 12.22 2.03 -6.06
CA LEU A 79 11.00 2.85 -6.21
C LEU A 79 10.11 2.35 -7.36
N GLN A 80 10.71 1.97 -8.50
CA GLN A 80 9.98 1.37 -9.63
C GLN A 80 9.35 0.02 -9.25
N ILE A 81 10.07 -0.84 -8.54
CA ILE A 81 9.53 -2.09 -8.00
C ILE A 81 8.34 -1.81 -7.07
N SER A 82 8.46 -0.82 -6.17
CA SER A 82 7.36 -0.42 -5.28
C SER A 82 6.13 0.06 -6.05
N MET A 83 6.31 0.76 -7.19
CA MET A 83 5.18 1.15 -8.06
C MET A 83 4.46 -0.06 -8.64
N TYR A 84 5.18 -1.06 -9.16
CA TYR A 84 4.56 -2.29 -9.68
C TYR A 84 3.86 -3.09 -8.57
N LEU A 85 4.47 -3.18 -7.39
CA LEU A 85 3.87 -3.85 -6.23
C LEU A 85 2.58 -3.15 -5.77
N LEU A 86 2.52 -1.81 -5.81
CA LEU A 86 1.29 -1.06 -5.52
C LEU A 86 0.16 -1.40 -6.50
N VAL A 87 0.47 -1.46 -7.80
CA VAL A 87 -0.51 -1.84 -8.82
C VAL A 87 -1.01 -3.27 -8.59
N ALA A 88 -0.10 -4.22 -8.34
CA ALA A 88 -0.46 -5.59 -8.00
C ALA A 88 -1.33 -5.67 -6.73
N GLN A 89 -1.03 -4.86 -5.71
CA GLN A 89 -1.80 -4.80 -4.47
C GLN A 89 -3.25 -4.38 -4.70
N ILE A 90 -3.47 -3.35 -5.53
CA ILE A 90 -4.80 -2.86 -5.89
C ILE A 90 -5.57 -3.96 -6.64
N ILE A 91 -4.95 -4.59 -7.62
CA ILE A 91 -5.55 -5.69 -8.39
C ILE A 91 -5.94 -6.84 -7.45
N LEU A 92 -5.01 -7.32 -6.62
CA LEU A 92 -5.27 -8.40 -5.66
C LEU A 92 -6.40 -8.05 -4.68
N GLY A 93 -6.49 -6.79 -4.25
CA GLY A 93 -7.56 -6.30 -3.38
C GLY A 93 -8.93 -6.35 -4.07
N ILE A 94 -9.00 -5.93 -5.33
CA ILE A 94 -10.22 -6.01 -6.15
C ILE A 94 -10.62 -7.47 -6.39
N LEU A 95 -9.67 -8.35 -6.71
CA LEU A 95 -9.92 -9.77 -6.94
C LEU A 95 -10.46 -10.47 -5.68
N ASN A 96 -10.01 -10.08 -4.49
CA ASN A 96 -10.53 -10.61 -3.23
C ASN A 96 -12.04 -10.31 -3.05
N VAL A 97 -12.51 -9.15 -3.50
CA VAL A 97 -13.94 -8.79 -3.46
C VAL A 97 -14.73 -9.64 -4.44
N PHE A 98 -14.32 -9.68 -5.72
CA PHE A 98 -15.09 -10.36 -6.77
C PHE A 98 -15.06 -11.89 -6.68
N PHE A 99 -13.98 -12.48 -6.16
CA PHE A 99 -13.85 -13.94 -6.04
C PHE A 99 -14.18 -14.49 -4.65
N GLY A 100 -14.70 -13.68 -3.73
CA GLY A 100 -15.17 -14.19 -2.45
C GLY A 100 -14.05 -14.62 -1.50
N LEU A 101 -12.94 -13.87 -1.45
CA LEU A 101 -11.76 -14.15 -0.60
C LEU A 101 -11.11 -15.54 -0.82
N PRO A 102 -10.63 -15.89 -2.03
CA PRO A 102 -9.86 -17.11 -2.20
C PRO A 102 -8.60 -17.07 -1.32
N LYS A 103 -8.34 -18.13 -0.54
CA LYS A 103 -7.22 -18.18 0.42
C LYS A 103 -5.88 -17.76 -0.19
N LEU A 104 -5.60 -18.19 -1.42
CA LEU A 104 -4.38 -17.84 -2.13
C LEU A 104 -4.33 -16.34 -2.49
N VAL A 105 -5.41 -15.77 -3.02
CA VAL A 105 -5.47 -14.35 -3.40
C VAL A 105 -5.37 -13.45 -2.16
N THR A 106 -6.01 -13.84 -1.05
CA THR A 106 -5.89 -13.12 0.22
C THR A 106 -4.48 -13.20 0.79
N ALA A 107 -3.85 -14.37 0.76
CA ALA A 107 -2.45 -14.53 1.19
C ALA A 107 -1.49 -13.69 0.33
N LEU A 108 -1.67 -13.72 -1.00
CA LEU A 108 -0.87 -12.90 -1.93
C LEU A 108 -1.08 -11.42 -1.67
N HIS A 109 -2.31 -10.96 -1.45
CA HIS A 109 -2.60 -9.57 -1.11
C HIS A 109 -1.83 -9.12 0.14
N THR A 110 -1.83 -9.90 1.21
CA THR A 110 -1.08 -9.54 2.42
C THR A 110 0.43 -9.61 2.21
N GLY A 111 0.92 -10.63 1.50
CA GLY A 111 2.34 -10.77 1.18
C GLY A 111 2.87 -9.61 0.34
N PHE A 112 2.13 -9.18 -0.68
CA PHE A 112 2.50 -8.06 -1.53
C PHE A 112 2.48 -6.72 -0.78
N ALA A 113 1.60 -6.54 0.20
CA ALA A 113 1.63 -5.37 1.08
C ALA A 113 2.95 -5.29 1.88
N ILE A 114 3.44 -6.42 2.39
CA ILE A 114 4.71 -6.50 3.12
C ILE A 114 5.88 -6.24 2.16
N LEU A 115 5.88 -6.82 0.98
CA LEU A 115 6.91 -6.56 -0.05
C LEU A 115 6.93 -5.09 -0.47
N LEU A 116 5.76 -4.46 -0.59
CA LEU A 116 5.63 -3.03 -0.88
C LEU A 116 6.24 -2.18 0.24
N LEU A 117 5.96 -2.52 1.50
CA LEU A 117 6.55 -1.86 2.67
C LEU A 117 8.09 -2.00 2.67
N MET A 118 8.60 -3.22 2.46
CA MET A 118 10.03 -3.51 2.49
C MET A 118 10.79 -2.84 1.35
N SER A 119 10.30 -2.94 0.12
CA SER A 119 10.91 -2.29 -1.05
C SER A 119 10.96 -0.76 -0.88
N SER A 120 9.88 -0.17 -0.38
CA SER A 120 9.82 1.27 -0.14
C SER A 120 10.78 1.70 0.98
N TYR A 121 10.88 0.94 2.07
CA TYR A 121 11.82 1.20 3.17
C TYR A 121 13.28 1.09 2.70
N LEU A 122 13.62 0.02 1.98
CA LEU A 122 14.96 -0.19 1.43
C LEU A 122 15.34 0.93 0.45
N SER A 123 14.39 1.49 -0.30
CA SER A 123 14.66 2.62 -1.21
C SER A 123 15.14 3.87 -0.46
N LEU A 124 14.58 4.13 0.72
CA LEU A 124 14.93 5.26 1.59
C LEU A 124 16.29 5.06 2.27
N ILE A 125 16.52 3.86 2.81
CA ILE A 125 17.80 3.50 3.43
C ILE A 125 18.92 3.53 2.39
N SER A 126 18.70 2.93 1.21
CA SER A 126 19.68 2.95 0.12
C SER A 126 20.05 4.39 -0.27
N ARG A 127 19.07 5.29 -0.31
CA ARG A 127 19.32 6.72 -0.55
C ARG A 127 20.13 7.35 0.58
N ALA A 128 19.75 7.11 1.83
CA ALA A 128 20.44 7.68 2.98
C ALA A 128 21.92 7.25 3.01
N VAL A 129 22.19 5.95 2.84
CA VAL A 129 23.55 5.38 2.80
C VAL A 129 24.38 5.95 1.66
N ILE A 130 23.79 6.12 0.47
CA ILE A 130 24.53 6.71 -0.67
C ILE A 130 24.86 8.18 -0.38
N LEU A 131 23.92 8.96 0.14
CA LEU A 131 24.15 10.37 0.48
C LEU A 131 25.20 10.54 1.58
N THR A 132 25.20 9.68 2.61
CA THR A 132 26.24 9.70 3.65
C THR A 132 27.61 9.33 3.07
N SER A 133 27.67 8.31 2.19
CA SER A 133 28.93 7.90 1.55
C SER A 133 29.51 8.96 0.60
N GLU A 134 28.66 9.79 -0.01
CA GLU A 134 29.08 10.92 -0.84
C GLU A 134 29.57 12.08 0.03
N SER A 135 28.94 12.32 1.17
CA SER A 135 29.36 13.32 2.16
C SER A 135 30.73 13.00 2.74
N GLU A 136 30.99 11.76 3.16
CA GLU A 136 32.29 11.34 3.70
C GLU A 136 33.43 11.43 2.68
N ARG A 137 33.13 11.28 1.39
CA ARG A 137 34.12 11.39 0.30
C ARG A 137 34.48 12.81 -0.08
N ARG A 138 33.72 13.82 0.36
CA ARG A 138 34.03 15.23 0.15
C ARG A 138 34.63 15.79 1.44
N PRO A 139 35.94 15.65 1.71
CA PRO A 139 36.56 16.31 2.85
C PRO A 139 36.34 17.82 2.71
N GLU A 140 35.92 18.46 3.81
CA GLU A 140 35.80 19.92 3.90
C GLU A 140 37.07 20.58 3.35
N LYS A 141 36.90 21.46 2.37
CA LYS A 141 37.94 22.41 1.97
C LYS A 141 37.92 23.58 2.91
#